data_AF-A0A1Y4IHW1-F1
#
_entry.id   AF-A0A1Y4IHW1-F1
#
_cell.length_a   1.000
_cell.length_b   1.000
_cell.length_c   1.000
_cell.angle_alpha   90.00
_cell.angle_beta   90.00
_cell.angle_gamma   90.00
#
_symmetry.space_group_name_H-M   'P 1'
#
loop_
_entity.id
_entity.type
_entity.pdbx_description
1 polymer ?
#
loop_
_entity_poly.entity_id
_entity_poly.type
_entity_poly.pdbx_seq_one_letter_code
_entity_poly.pdbx_strand_id
1 'polypeptide(L)'
;MEHEQEFEGKKLAHYRETMDRLTAASHVKVEYFAEHQKIEGYYEDRMPERLFGCDRLMKQDNLFGTIQLGYNPNRERTFLFANLKTSRYDTVASRYQKEMREYRMRSLLKGDNENRAYVSRRDEMSSILIEKKERKPWSIRSVKTYLSRVNMETAAKLLPFFSREEESEELKNLYGRRKEIQSEIRSLRSRERSMGFTQEQEQKEELQNMNTEIRFLRREATDSLMKESLLQTILVRKGAAAKAFLRRINYAFDFQKKDIDEYYRERKKTLEETRAEEEAAEGAPEDEE
;
A
#
# COMPACT_ATOMS: atom_id res chain seq x y z
N MET A 1 17.50 -27.16 -6.28
CA MET A 1 18.73 -26.35 -6.42
C MET A 1 18.54 -25.18 -7.40
N GLU A 2 18.50 -25.35 -8.73
CA GLU A 2 18.38 -24.20 -9.65
C GLU A 2 17.07 -23.40 -9.49
N HIS A 3 15.93 -24.08 -9.40
CA HIS A 3 14.62 -23.45 -9.20
C HIS A 3 14.50 -22.72 -7.85
N GLU A 4 15.19 -23.19 -6.81
CA GLU A 4 15.23 -22.53 -5.49
C GLU A 4 16.11 -21.28 -5.52
N GLN A 5 17.25 -21.33 -6.21
CA GLN A 5 18.12 -20.17 -6.41
C GLN A 5 17.43 -19.10 -7.25
N GLU A 6 16.69 -19.48 -8.29
CA GLU A 6 15.91 -18.54 -9.10
C GLU A 6 14.80 -17.88 -8.28
N PHE A 7 14.09 -18.65 -7.45
CA PHE A 7 13.05 -18.12 -6.57
C PHE A 7 13.60 -17.16 -5.51
N GLU A 8 14.73 -17.49 -4.88
CA GLU A 8 15.42 -16.61 -3.93
C GLU A 8 15.95 -15.33 -4.60
N GLY A 9 16.42 -15.44 -5.86
CA GLY A 9 16.78 -14.29 -6.67
C GLY A 9 15.61 -13.34 -6.93
N LYS A 10 14.44 -13.89 -7.27
CA LYS A 10 13.20 -13.11 -7.47
C LYS A 10 12.75 -12.43 -6.17
N LYS A 11 12.80 -13.11 -5.03
CA LYS A 11 12.51 -12.51 -3.71
C LYS A 11 13.45 -11.36 -3.39
N LEU A 12 14.75 -11.52 -3.61
CA LEU A 12 15.72 -10.46 -3.35
C LEU A 12 15.48 -9.24 -4.24
N ALA A 13 15.15 -9.46 -5.51
CA ALA A 13 14.75 -8.38 -6.42
C ALA A 13 13.50 -7.65 -5.92
N HIS A 14 12.49 -8.38 -5.46
CA HIS A 14 11.27 -7.82 -4.87
C HIS A 14 11.56 -6.94 -3.63
N TYR A 15 12.46 -7.37 -2.73
CA TYR A 15 12.83 -6.57 -1.57
C TYR A 15 13.61 -5.31 -1.93
N ARG A 16 14.47 -5.37 -2.95
CA ARG A 16 15.17 -4.18 -3.50
C ARG A 16 14.17 -3.18 -4.09
N GLU A 17 13.24 -3.66 -4.90
CA GLU A 17 12.17 -2.84 -5.46
C GLU A 17 11.32 -2.19 -4.36
N THR A 18 10.98 -2.95 -3.32
CA THR A 18 10.25 -2.43 -2.15
C THR A 18 11.03 -1.33 -1.44
N MET A 19 12.34 -1.50 -1.30
CA MET A 19 13.21 -0.49 -0.72
C MET A 19 13.25 0.78 -1.57
N ASP A 20 13.37 0.66 -2.90
CA ASP A 20 13.37 1.79 -3.83
C ASP A 20 12.04 2.56 -3.79
N ARG A 21 10.92 1.85 -3.70
CA ARG A 21 9.58 2.47 -3.53
C ARG A 21 9.47 3.23 -2.21
N LEU A 22 10.08 2.73 -1.14
CA LEU A 22 10.07 3.36 0.19
C LEU A 22 11.02 4.56 0.29
N THR A 23 12.10 4.58 -0.49
CA THR A 23 13.10 5.67 -0.50
C THR A 23 12.83 6.72 -1.57
N ALA A 24 11.88 6.46 -2.47
CA ALA A 24 11.45 7.37 -3.51
C ALA A 24 11.15 8.76 -2.95
N ALA A 25 11.75 9.79 -3.55
CA ALA A 25 11.39 11.16 -3.27
C ALA A 25 9.88 11.34 -3.52
N SER A 26 9.19 11.93 -2.55
CA SER A 26 7.76 12.20 -2.64
C SER A 26 7.50 13.69 -2.51
N HIS A 27 6.78 14.23 -3.48
CA HIS A 27 6.29 15.60 -3.46
C HIS A 27 4.88 15.59 -2.85
N VAL A 28 4.71 16.23 -1.70
CA VAL A 28 3.44 16.31 -1.00
C VAL A 28 2.89 17.72 -1.14
N LYS A 29 1.69 17.83 -1.72
CA LYS A 29 0.91 19.06 -1.80
C LYS A 29 -0.32 18.90 -0.92
N VAL A 30 -0.45 19.73 0.10
CA VAL A 30 -1.68 19.87 0.90
C VAL A 30 -2.42 21.06 0.34
N GLU A 31 -3.70 20.87 0.02
CA GLU A 31 -4.52 21.90 -0.60
C GLU A 31 -5.48 22.44 0.44
N TYR A 32 -5.58 23.76 0.56
CA TYR A 32 -6.57 24.39 1.43
C TYR A 32 -7.93 24.37 0.77
N PHE A 33 -8.95 24.01 1.57
CA PHE A 33 -10.34 24.06 1.16
C PHE A 33 -10.81 25.52 1.08
N ALA A 34 -10.40 26.20 0.01
CA ALA A 34 -10.87 27.52 -0.39
C ALA A 34 -11.52 27.47 -1.77
N GLU A 35 -11.05 26.54 -2.62
CA GLU A 35 -11.58 26.32 -3.97
C GLU A 35 -11.66 24.81 -4.26
N HIS A 36 -12.66 24.43 -5.06
CA HIS A 36 -12.88 23.05 -5.49
C HIS A 36 -11.72 22.54 -6.35
N GLN A 37 -10.90 21.67 -5.77
CA GLN A 37 -9.79 21.04 -6.48
C GLN A 37 -10.19 19.66 -6.98
N LYS A 38 -10.25 19.50 -8.30
CA LYS A 38 -10.55 18.20 -8.91
C LYS A 38 -9.42 17.21 -8.63
N ILE A 39 -9.82 15.97 -8.41
CA ILE A 39 -8.89 14.85 -8.24
C ILE A 39 -8.38 14.42 -9.61
N GLU A 40 -7.07 14.38 -9.76
CA GLU A 40 -6.44 14.01 -11.02
C GLU A 40 -6.63 12.53 -11.31
N GLY A 41 -7.07 12.21 -12.53
CA GLY A 41 -7.32 10.84 -12.98
C GLY A 41 -8.57 10.19 -12.36
N TYR A 42 -9.33 10.93 -11.55
CA TYR A 42 -10.63 10.50 -11.03
C TYR A 42 -11.73 11.23 -11.79
N TYR A 43 -12.48 10.47 -12.57
CA TYR A 43 -13.70 10.95 -13.20
C TYR A 43 -14.90 10.26 -12.56
N GLU A 44 -15.85 11.06 -12.09
CA GLU A 44 -17.10 10.57 -11.56
C GLU A 44 -18.18 10.91 -12.59
N ASP A 45 -18.83 9.89 -13.17
CA ASP A 45 -19.97 10.13 -14.04
C ASP A 45 -21.01 10.96 -13.28
N ARG A 46 -21.47 12.04 -13.92
CA ARG A 46 -22.56 12.88 -13.43
C ARG A 46 -23.85 12.06 -13.45
N MET A 47 -24.05 11.27 -12.41
CA MET A 47 -25.36 10.70 -12.11
C MET A 47 -26.32 11.85 -11.78
N PRO A 48 -27.59 11.80 -12.22
CA PRO A 48 -28.59 12.85 -11.92
C PRO A 48 -28.73 13.14 -10.41
N GLU A 49 -28.47 12.15 -9.56
CA GLU A 49 -28.58 12.25 -8.09
C GLU A 49 -27.37 12.89 -7.40
N ARG A 50 -26.25 13.13 -8.12
CA ARG A 50 -25.01 13.64 -7.51
C ARG A 50 -24.88 15.13 -7.74
N LEU A 51 -25.15 15.88 -6.68
CA LEU A 51 -25.18 17.35 -6.69
C LEU A 51 -23.78 17.97 -6.73
N PHE A 52 -22.77 17.29 -6.21
CA PHE A 52 -21.44 17.87 -6.01
C PHE A 52 -20.31 17.01 -6.59
N GLY A 53 -19.21 17.66 -6.99
CA GLY A 53 -17.95 16.97 -7.32
C GLY A 53 -17.19 16.54 -6.07
N CYS A 54 -16.26 15.59 -6.22
CA CYS A 54 -15.32 15.26 -5.15
C CYS A 54 -14.15 16.25 -5.10
N ASP A 55 -13.74 16.64 -3.90
CA ASP A 55 -12.61 17.55 -3.69
C ASP A 55 -11.35 16.82 -3.28
N ARG A 56 -10.22 17.32 -3.75
CA ARG A 56 -8.89 16.91 -3.31
C ARG A 56 -8.47 17.75 -2.11
N LEU A 57 -7.98 17.06 -1.08
CA LEU A 57 -7.44 17.68 0.14
C LEU A 57 -5.91 17.55 0.20
N MET A 58 -5.39 16.46 -0.37
CA MET A 58 -3.96 16.21 -0.41
C MET A 58 -3.60 15.43 -1.66
N LYS A 59 -2.43 15.73 -2.22
CA LYS A 59 -1.77 14.96 -3.26
C LYS A 59 -0.36 14.60 -2.81
N GLN A 60 0.00 13.34 -2.94
CA GLN A 60 1.35 12.84 -2.78
C GLN A 60 1.78 12.19 -4.09
N ASP A 61 2.76 12.78 -4.76
CA ASP A 61 3.34 12.28 -5.99
C ASP A 61 4.71 11.68 -5.72
N ASN A 62 5.01 10.53 -6.32
CA ASN A 62 6.35 9.99 -6.42
C ASN A 62 6.62 9.45 -7.84
N LEU A 63 7.81 8.88 -8.04
CA LEU A 63 8.21 8.27 -9.31
C LEU A 63 7.30 7.09 -9.73
N PHE A 64 6.68 6.42 -8.75
CA PHE A 64 5.91 5.19 -8.94
C PHE A 64 4.40 5.44 -9.09
N GLY A 65 3.92 6.63 -8.74
CA GLY A 65 2.50 6.93 -8.77
C GLY A 65 2.10 8.20 -8.06
N THR A 66 0.80 8.28 -7.82
CA THR A 66 0.10 9.39 -7.20
C THR A 66 -0.88 8.83 -6.19
N ILE A 67 -0.85 9.36 -4.97
CA ILE A 67 -1.84 9.07 -3.93
C ILE A 67 -2.54 10.37 -3.58
N GLN A 68 -3.85 10.39 -3.66
CA GLN A 68 -4.69 11.55 -3.40
C GLN A 68 -5.65 11.22 -2.25
N LEU A 69 -5.73 12.12 -1.27
CA LEU A 69 -6.81 12.14 -0.30
C LEU A 69 -7.88 13.10 -0.82
N GLY A 70 -9.12 12.63 -0.82
CA GLY A 70 -10.26 13.45 -1.21
C GLY A 70 -11.45 13.30 -0.28
N TYR A 71 -12.42 14.18 -0.48
CA TYR A 71 -13.71 14.18 0.19
C TYR A 71 -14.83 14.09 -0.84
N ASN A 72 -15.78 13.17 -0.60
CA ASN A 72 -16.99 13.02 -1.38
C ASN A 72 -18.17 13.63 -0.61
N PRO A 73 -18.63 14.84 -0.96
CA PRO A 73 -19.75 15.53 -0.29
C PRO A 73 -21.11 14.85 -0.47
N ASN A 74 -21.30 14.07 -1.55
CA ASN A 74 -22.56 13.35 -1.78
C ASN A 74 -22.72 12.16 -0.82
N ARG A 75 -21.60 11.61 -0.33
CA ARG A 75 -21.58 10.46 0.58
C ARG A 75 -21.11 10.81 1.98
N GLU A 76 -20.63 12.03 2.18
CA GLU A 76 -19.99 12.54 3.41
C GLU A 76 -18.81 11.66 3.85
N ARG A 77 -17.97 11.27 2.88
CA ARG A 77 -16.87 10.32 3.09
C ARG A 77 -15.55 10.84 2.57
N THR A 78 -14.51 10.68 3.38
CA THR A 78 -13.14 10.78 2.90
C THR A 78 -12.76 9.53 2.11
N PHE A 79 -11.91 9.67 1.10
CA PHE A 79 -11.40 8.55 0.35
C PHE A 79 -9.92 8.71 -0.01
N LEU A 80 -9.26 7.57 -0.20
CA LEU A 80 -7.92 7.49 -0.76
C LEU A 80 -8.04 7.02 -2.19
N PHE A 81 -7.52 7.82 -3.11
CA PHE A 81 -7.38 7.48 -4.51
C PHE A 81 -5.90 7.27 -4.85
N ALA A 82 -5.50 6.06 -5.21
CA ALA A 82 -4.14 5.73 -5.59
C ALA A 82 -4.10 5.35 -7.07
N ASN A 83 -3.18 5.97 -7.81
CA ASN A 83 -2.99 5.72 -9.23
C ASN A 83 -1.51 5.41 -9.49
N LEU A 84 -1.23 4.29 -10.14
CA LEU A 84 0.13 3.89 -10.45
C LEU A 84 0.57 4.62 -11.72
N LYS A 85 1.73 5.29 -11.68
CA LYS A 85 2.38 5.79 -12.89
C LYS A 85 3.15 4.60 -13.43
N THR A 86 2.96 4.23 -14.70
CA THR A 86 3.79 3.18 -15.33
C THR A 86 5.25 3.46 -14.97
N SER A 87 5.86 2.53 -14.26
CA SER A 87 7.14 2.77 -13.61
C SER A 87 8.28 2.79 -14.63
N ARG A 88 9.51 3.06 -14.19
CA ARG A 88 10.73 2.83 -14.97
C ARG A 88 10.92 1.35 -15.42
N TYR A 89 10.10 0.43 -14.90
CA TYR A 89 10.04 -0.99 -15.23
C TYR A 89 8.85 -1.39 -16.11
N ASP A 90 7.93 -0.46 -16.43
CA ASP A 90 6.80 -0.70 -17.34
C ASP A 90 6.74 0.44 -18.36
N THR A 91 7.04 0.15 -19.61
CA THR A 91 7.00 1.14 -20.68
C THR A 91 5.57 1.34 -21.16
N VAL A 92 5.08 2.59 -21.05
CA VAL A 92 4.10 3.31 -21.92
C VAL A 92 3.12 4.12 -21.06
N ALA A 93 3.56 5.30 -20.60
CA ALA A 93 2.67 6.36 -20.13
C ALA A 93 2.55 7.45 -21.20
N SER A 94 1.39 7.53 -21.85
CA SER A 94 0.80 8.80 -22.31
C SER A 94 -0.55 8.69 -23.04
N ARG A 95 -1.15 7.52 -23.26
CA ARG A 95 -2.43 7.46 -24.00
C ARG A 95 -3.62 6.73 -23.37
N TYR A 96 -3.46 6.04 -22.23
CA TYR A 96 -4.56 5.28 -21.65
C TYR A 96 -4.60 5.33 -20.12
N GLN A 97 -4.63 6.54 -19.53
CA GLN A 97 -5.30 6.70 -18.23
C GLN A 97 -6.78 6.41 -18.45
N LYS A 98 -7.17 5.13 -18.45
CA LYS A 98 -8.57 4.72 -18.50
C LYS A 98 -9.21 5.22 -17.22
N GLU A 99 -10.00 6.26 -17.39
CA GLU A 99 -10.89 6.83 -16.39
C GLU A 99 -11.69 5.72 -15.69
N MET A 100 -12.06 5.94 -14.42
CA MET A 100 -13.02 5.13 -13.65
C MET A 100 -14.46 5.19 -14.25
N ARG A 101 -14.57 5.25 -15.58
CA ARG A 101 -15.77 5.44 -16.41
C ARG A 101 -16.79 4.32 -16.27
N GLU A 102 -16.37 3.10 -15.99
CA GLU A 102 -17.30 1.98 -15.96
C GLU A 102 -17.82 1.73 -14.55
N TYR A 103 -18.90 2.46 -14.23
CA TYR A 103 -19.78 2.15 -13.10
C TYR A 103 -20.20 0.65 -13.07
N ARG A 104 -20.16 -0.04 -14.22
CA ARG A 104 -20.49 -1.47 -14.39
C ARG A 104 -19.33 -2.46 -14.19
N MET A 105 -18.06 -2.02 -14.16
CA MET A 105 -16.88 -2.88 -13.96
C MET A 105 -16.26 -2.73 -12.56
N ARG A 106 -16.98 -2.09 -11.62
CA ARG A 106 -16.56 -1.98 -10.23
C ARG A 106 -16.83 -3.29 -9.49
N SER A 107 -15.78 -4.08 -9.23
CA SER A 107 -15.90 -5.10 -8.18
C SER A 107 -15.88 -4.39 -6.82
N LEU A 108 -17.05 -4.18 -6.21
CA LEU A 108 -17.11 -3.70 -4.83
C LEU A 108 -16.43 -4.75 -3.93
N LEU A 109 -15.27 -4.40 -3.41
CA LEU A 109 -14.58 -5.23 -2.45
C LEU A 109 -15.23 -4.99 -1.09
N LYS A 110 -16.26 -5.77 -0.75
CA LYS A 110 -16.80 -5.80 0.62
C LYS A 110 -15.73 -6.37 1.54
N GLY A 111 -15.37 -5.65 2.60
CA GLY A 111 -14.55 -6.17 3.69
C GLY A 111 -15.38 -6.21 4.97
N ASP A 112 -14.83 -6.82 6.02
CA ASP A 112 -15.47 -6.88 7.34
C ASP A 112 -15.62 -5.50 8.01
N ASN A 113 -15.08 -4.45 7.38
CA ASN A 113 -15.17 -3.07 7.81
C ASN A 113 -16.17 -2.31 6.92
N GLU A 114 -16.77 -1.25 7.46
CA GLU A 114 -17.76 -0.38 6.76
C GLU A 114 -17.17 0.47 5.60
N ASN A 115 -15.90 0.27 5.28
CA ASN A 115 -15.20 0.93 4.18
C ASN A 115 -15.56 0.28 2.84
N ARG A 116 -15.44 1.03 1.74
CA ARG A 116 -15.69 0.52 0.38
C ARG A 116 -14.42 0.66 -0.43
N ALA A 117 -14.03 -0.38 -1.16
CA ALA A 117 -12.90 -0.31 -2.07
C ALA A 117 -13.33 -0.68 -3.49
N TYR A 118 -12.76 0.05 -4.45
CA TYR A 118 -12.99 -0.07 -5.88
C TYR A 118 -11.65 -0.13 -6.61
N VAL A 119 -11.59 -0.91 -7.69
CA VAL A 119 -10.41 -1.09 -8.54
C VAL A 119 -10.82 -0.97 -9.99
N SER A 120 -10.03 -0.29 -10.83
CA SER A 120 -10.36 -0.06 -12.23
C SER A 120 -10.05 -1.23 -13.17
N ARG A 121 -8.94 -1.98 -12.99
CA ARG A 121 -8.55 -3.19 -13.75
C ARG A 121 -7.56 -4.09 -12.98
N ARG A 122 -7.36 -5.34 -13.43
CA ARG A 122 -6.42 -6.33 -12.82
C ARG A 122 -4.93 -6.10 -13.15
N ASP A 123 -4.60 -5.41 -14.24
CA ASP A 123 -3.21 -5.19 -14.69
C ASP A 123 -2.90 -3.71 -14.96
N GLU A 124 -1.63 -3.43 -15.27
CA GLU A 124 -0.96 -2.15 -15.60
C GLU A 124 -1.84 -0.87 -15.60
N MET A 125 -1.41 0.15 -14.85
CA MET A 125 -2.15 1.43 -14.68
C MET A 125 -3.46 1.31 -13.89
N SER A 126 -3.57 0.31 -13.02
CA SER A 126 -4.74 0.19 -12.15
C SER A 126 -4.81 1.36 -11.16
N SER A 127 -6.02 1.84 -10.93
CA SER A 127 -6.35 2.85 -9.94
C SER A 127 -7.25 2.25 -8.88
N ILE A 128 -7.00 2.65 -7.63
CA ILE A 128 -7.71 2.18 -6.45
C ILE A 128 -8.41 3.36 -5.79
N LEU A 129 -9.66 3.15 -5.39
CA LEU A 129 -10.42 4.07 -4.56
C LEU A 129 -10.85 3.34 -3.29
N ILE A 130 -10.39 3.78 -2.13
CA ILE A 130 -10.87 3.32 -0.83
C ILE A 130 -11.66 4.46 -0.21
N GLU A 131 -12.98 4.30 -0.07
CA GLU A 131 -13.83 5.18 0.71
C GLU A 131 -13.87 4.72 2.16
N LYS A 132 -13.66 5.67 3.05
CA LYS A 132 -13.81 5.43 4.47
C LYS A 132 -15.25 5.62 4.90
N LYS A 133 -15.69 4.89 5.92
CA LYS A 133 -16.90 5.28 6.65
C LYS A 133 -16.76 6.71 7.18
N GLU A 134 -17.86 7.45 7.13
CA GLU A 134 -17.97 8.83 7.59
C GLU A 134 -17.35 9.05 8.98
N ARG A 135 -16.67 10.20 9.14
CA ARG A 135 -16.13 10.76 10.41
C ARG A 135 -15.12 9.90 11.18
N LYS A 136 -14.61 8.79 10.63
CA LYS A 136 -13.54 8.00 11.27
C LYS A 136 -12.15 8.47 10.77
N PRO A 137 -11.09 8.43 11.60
CA PRO A 137 -9.72 8.69 11.14
C PRO A 137 -9.10 7.46 10.47
N TRP A 138 -8.25 7.65 9.44
CA TRP A 138 -7.44 6.63 8.79
C TRP A 138 -6.50 5.91 9.75
N SER A 139 -6.59 4.59 9.71
CA SER A 139 -5.77 3.66 10.52
C SER A 139 -5.18 2.57 9.62
N ILE A 140 -4.10 1.94 10.09
CA ILE A 140 -3.47 0.81 9.39
C ILE A 140 -4.50 -0.26 9.06
N ARG A 141 -5.34 -0.64 10.04
CA ARG A 141 -6.39 -1.65 9.87
C ARG A 141 -7.39 -1.27 8.77
N SER A 142 -7.73 0.01 8.66
CA SER A 142 -8.73 0.48 7.69
C SER A 142 -8.27 0.39 6.23
N VAL A 143 -6.95 0.36 5.98
CA VAL A 143 -6.36 0.25 4.63
C VAL A 143 -5.87 -1.18 4.36
N LYS A 144 -5.22 -1.81 5.35
CA LYS A 144 -4.59 -3.14 5.22
C LYS A 144 -5.56 -4.24 4.76
N THR A 145 -6.81 -4.22 5.22
CA THR A 145 -7.85 -5.21 4.83
C THR A 145 -8.09 -5.29 3.32
N TYR A 146 -7.75 -4.24 2.58
CA TYR A 146 -7.88 -4.21 1.12
C TYR A 146 -6.57 -4.56 0.42
N LEU A 147 -5.43 -4.19 0.99
CA LEU A 147 -4.11 -4.41 0.38
C LEU A 147 -3.70 -5.88 0.32
N SER A 148 -4.24 -6.74 1.17
CA SER A 148 -3.97 -8.18 1.15
C SER A 148 -4.75 -8.95 0.08
N ARG A 149 -5.59 -8.27 -0.72
CA ARG A 149 -6.39 -8.92 -1.76
C ARG A 149 -5.60 -9.01 -3.05
N VAL A 150 -5.71 -10.15 -3.74
CA VAL A 150 -5.06 -10.39 -5.05
C VAL A 150 -5.38 -9.29 -6.05
N ASN A 151 -6.63 -8.82 -6.10
CA ASN A 151 -7.06 -7.76 -7.01
C ASN A 151 -6.54 -6.34 -6.63
N MET A 152 -5.73 -6.22 -5.57
CA MET A 152 -5.19 -4.96 -5.03
C MET A 152 -3.66 -4.96 -4.99
N GLU A 153 -3.00 -5.86 -5.73
CA GLU A 153 -1.54 -5.94 -5.79
C GLU A 153 -0.89 -4.60 -6.16
N THR A 154 -1.48 -3.89 -7.12
CA THR A 154 -1.10 -2.55 -7.55
C THR A 154 -1.18 -1.52 -6.39
N ALA A 155 -2.15 -1.69 -5.49
CA ALA A 155 -2.27 -0.88 -4.29
C ALA A 155 -1.19 -1.21 -3.27
N ALA A 156 -0.88 -2.49 -3.09
CA ALA A 156 0.20 -2.95 -2.22
C ALA A 156 1.55 -2.39 -2.71
N LYS A 157 1.73 -2.29 -4.03
CA LYS A 157 2.87 -1.67 -4.69
C LYS A 157 2.99 -0.15 -4.42
N LEU A 158 1.89 0.60 -4.36
CA LEU A 158 1.91 2.05 -4.07
C LEU A 158 1.98 2.38 -2.57
N LEU A 159 1.47 1.49 -1.74
CA LEU A 159 1.46 1.62 -0.29
C LEU A 159 2.18 0.43 0.38
N PRO A 160 3.46 0.17 0.02
CA PRO A 160 4.17 -1.02 0.46
C PRO A 160 4.37 -1.06 1.98
N PHE A 161 4.22 0.08 2.65
CA PHE A 161 4.40 0.24 4.08
C PHE A 161 3.28 -0.28 4.96
N PHE A 162 2.11 -0.64 4.40
CA PHE A 162 1.00 -1.22 5.18
C PHE A 162 1.06 -2.75 5.32
N SER A 163 1.81 -3.45 4.45
CA SER A 163 2.12 -4.88 4.60
C SER A 163 3.51 -5.06 5.19
N ARG A 164 3.65 -5.94 6.17
CA ARG A 164 4.93 -6.26 6.84
C ARG A 164 5.11 -7.75 7.11
N GLU A 165 4.11 -8.55 6.74
CA GLU A 165 4.00 -9.96 7.15
C GLU A 165 5.10 -10.78 6.50
N GLU A 166 5.23 -10.68 5.19
CA GLU A 166 6.25 -11.38 4.40
C GLU A 166 7.67 -11.09 4.90
N GLU A 167 8.05 -9.81 5.09
CA GLU A 167 9.39 -9.50 5.59
C GLU A 167 9.61 -9.94 7.03
N SER A 168 8.55 -9.93 7.86
CA SER A 168 8.66 -10.35 9.27
C SER A 168 8.80 -11.87 9.39
N GLU A 169 8.07 -12.62 8.57
CA GLU A 169 8.16 -14.08 8.49
C GLU A 169 9.51 -14.51 7.94
N GLU A 170 9.96 -13.91 6.84
CA GLU A 170 11.27 -14.22 6.27
C GLU A 170 12.40 -13.93 7.26
N LEU A 171 12.33 -12.80 7.98
CA LEU A 171 13.31 -12.46 9.02
C LEU A 171 13.30 -13.48 10.16
N LYS A 172 12.12 -13.97 10.58
CA LYS A 172 12.02 -15.02 11.61
C LYS A 172 12.63 -16.33 11.12
N ASN A 173 12.41 -16.70 9.87
CA ASN A 173 12.97 -17.91 9.26
C ASN A 173 14.51 -17.83 9.22
N LEU A 174 15.06 -16.69 8.80
CA LEU A 174 16.52 -16.47 8.81
C LEU A 174 17.12 -16.57 10.22
N TYR A 175 16.47 -15.98 11.22
CA TYR A 175 16.90 -16.12 12.62
C TYR A 175 16.80 -17.54 13.14
N GLY A 176 15.77 -18.30 12.73
CA GLY A 176 15.64 -19.72 13.03
C GLY A 176 16.80 -20.52 12.45
N ARG A 177 17.03 -20.40 11.14
CA ARG A 177 18.13 -21.09 10.45
C ARG A 177 19.50 -20.73 11.01
N ARG A 178 19.74 -19.47 11.37
CA ARG A 178 21.00 -19.07 12.02
C ARG A 178 21.21 -19.76 13.37
N LYS A 179 20.15 -19.95 14.15
CA LYS A 179 20.24 -20.68 15.43
C LYS A 179 20.52 -22.16 15.20
N GLU A 180 19.92 -22.77 14.18
CA GLU A 180 20.18 -24.15 13.76
C GLU A 180 21.66 -24.31 13.34
N ILE A 181 22.15 -23.46 12.44
CA ILE A 181 23.56 -23.44 12.04
C ILE A 181 24.50 -23.33 13.27
N GLN A 182 24.17 -22.47 14.23
CA GLN A 182 24.94 -22.36 15.47
C GLN A 182 24.89 -23.61 16.36
N SER A 183 23.81 -24.38 16.31
CA SER A 183 23.70 -25.66 17.01
C SER A 183 24.46 -26.77 16.28
N GLU A 184 24.40 -26.82 14.95
CA GLU A 184 25.15 -27.76 14.09
C GLU A 184 26.66 -27.54 14.23
N ILE A 185 27.13 -26.29 14.17
CA ILE A 185 28.55 -25.98 14.42
C ILE A 185 28.97 -26.41 15.84
N ARG A 186 28.09 -26.29 16.84
CA ARG A 186 28.37 -26.73 18.22
C ARG A 186 28.41 -28.25 18.34
N SER A 187 27.54 -28.98 17.67
CA SER A 187 27.54 -30.45 17.67
C SER A 187 28.78 -31.00 16.95
N LEU A 188 29.10 -30.46 15.77
CA LEU A 188 30.31 -30.82 15.01
C LEU A 188 31.58 -30.57 15.82
N ARG A 189 31.67 -29.42 16.51
CA ARG A 189 32.81 -29.12 17.40
C ARG A 189 32.89 -30.03 18.63
N SER A 190 31.74 -30.43 19.18
CA SER A 190 31.71 -31.36 20.30
C SER A 190 32.17 -32.76 19.85
N ARG A 191 31.75 -33.18 18.65
CA ARG A 191 32.18 -34.43 18.02
C ARG A 191 33.68 -34.41 17.71
N GLU A 192 34.19 -33.33 17.13
CA GLU A 192 35.62 -33.10 16.90
C GLU A 192 36.44 -33.24 18.21
N ARG A 193 35.96 -32.67 19.32
CA ARG A 193 36.64 -32.83 20.63
C ARG A 193 36.59 -34.26 21.16
N SER A 194 35.52 -34.99 20.89
CA SER A 194 35.37 -36.38 21.37
C SER A 194 36.22 -37.38 20.62
N MET A 195 36.62 -37.09 19.37
CA MET A 195 37.37 -38.02 18.53
C MET A 195 38.86 -38.17 18.87
N GLY A 196 39.39 -37.37 19.80
CA GLY A 196 40.79 -37.51 20.24
C GLY A 196 41.82 -37.29 19.12
N PHE A 197 43.10 -37.38 19.45
CA PHE A 197 44.22 -37.19 18.51
C PHE A 197 44.76 -38.56 18.07
N THR A 198 43.93 -39.38 17.42
CA THR A 198 44.32 -40.71 16.92
C THR A 198 44.70 -40.67 15.44
N GLN A 199 45.73 -41.44 15.04
CA GLN A 199 46.39 -41.34 13.73
C GLN A 199 45.71 -42.13 12.59
N GLU A 200 44.50 -42.65 12.80
CA GLU A 200 43.77 -43.42 11.79
C GLU A 200 43.35 -42.55 10.60
N GLN A 201 43.52 -43.05 9.38
CA GLN A 201 43.18 -42.31 8.15
C GLN A 201 41.70 -41.95 8.09
N GLU A 202 40.81 -42.86 8.51
CA GLU A 202 39.36 -42.63 8.53
C GLU A 202 38.96 -41.46 9.44
N GLN A 203 39.56 -41.37 10.63
CA GLN A 203 39.30 -40.26 11.56
C GLN A 203 39.81 -38.91 11.02
N LYS A 204 40.92 -38.91 10.26
CA LYS A 204 41.42 -37.70 9.58
C LYS A 204 40.48 -37.24 8.48
N GLU A 205 39.92 -38.15 7.70
CA GLU A 205 38.93 -37.82 6.66
C GLU A 205 37.64 -37.29 7.29
N GLU A 206 37.16 -37.89 8.39
CA GLU A 206 35.98 -37.40 9.11
C GLU A 206 36.20 -35.99 9.68
N LEU A 207 37.37 -35.73 10.28
CA LEU A 207 37.77 -34.40 10.74
C LEU A 207 37.83 -33.36 9.62
N GLN A 208 38.35 -33.74 8.45
CA GLN A 208 38.37 -32.86 7.28
C GLN A 208 36.95 -32.56 6.80
N ASN A 209 36.10 -33.57 6.71
CA ASN A 209 34.69 -33.41 6.30
C ASN A 209 33.94 -32.49 7.25
N MET A 210 34.02 -32.70 8.57
CA MET A 210 33.41 -31.80 9.55
C MET A 210 33.95 -30.37 9.46
N ASN A 211 35.25 -30.19 9.22
CA ASN A 211 35.83 -28.86 9.04
C ASN A 211 35.34 -28.17 7.76
N THR A 212 35.14 -28.91 6.67
CA THR A 212 34.54 -28.37 5.45
C THR A 212 33.07 -27.99 5.67
N GLU A 213 32.33 -28.81 6.42
CA GLU A 213 30.94 -28.56 6.76
C GLU A 213 30.81 -27.31 7.66
N ILE A 214 31.65 -27.16 8.69
CA ILE A 214 31.70 -25.95 9.52
C ILE A 214 31.99 -24.70 8.66
N ARG A 215 32.91 -24.80 7.68
CA ARG A 215 33.20 -23.68 6.77
C ARG A 215 32.01 -23.34 5.89
N PHE A 216 31.30 -24.34 5.37
CA PHE A 216 30.09 -24.14 4.58
C PHE A 216 28.99 -23.48 5.40
N LEU A 217 28.71 -24.01 6.60
CA LEU A 217 27.72 -23.47 7.53
C LEU A 217 28.03 -22.02 7.94
N ARG A 218 29.30 -21.67 8.14
CA ARG A 218 29.71 -20.28 8.40
C ARG A 218 29.46 -19.38 7.21
N ARG A 219 29.70 -19.86 5.99
CA ARG A 219 29.47 -19.10 4.77
C ARG A 219 27.98 -18.84 4.56
N GLU A 220 27.14 -19.84 4.76
CA GLU A 220 25.67 -19.71 4.74
C GLU A 220 25.20 -18.65 5.76
N ALA A 221 25.72 -18.72 7.00
CA ALA A 221 25.43 -17.74 8.03
C ALA A 221 25.90 -16.32 7.67
N THR A 222 27.02 -16.14 6.96
CA THR A 222 27.46 -14.81 6.52
C THR A 222 26.62 -14.28 5.35
N ASP A 223 26.27 -15.14 4.40
CA ASP A 223 25.53 -14.74 3.19
C ASP A 223 24.10 -14.27 3.55
N SER A 224 23.49 -14.91 4.55
CA SER A 224 22.18 -14.52 5.10
C SER A 224 22.17 -13.14 5.80
N LEU A 225 23.29 -12.66 6.36
CA LEU A 225 23.35 -11.38 7.09
C LEU A 225 22.95 -10.18 6.23
N MET A 226 23.33 -10.19 4.95
CA MET A 226 22.99 -9.10 4.02
C MET A 226 21.48 -9.03 3.79
N LYS A 227 20.83 -10.18 3.62
CA LYS A 227 19.37 -10.28 3.49
C LYS A 227 18.66 -9.87 4.78
N GLU A 228 19.16 -10.30 5.94
CA GLU A 228 18.64 -9.89 7.24
C GLU A 228 18.68 -8.36 7.42
N SER A 229 19.84 -7.73 7.15
CA SER A 229 20.02 -6.28 7.28
C SER A 229 19.06 -5.49 6.37
N LEU A 230 18.87 -5.95 5.13
CA LEU A 230 17.91 -5.38 4.20
C LEU A 230 16.49 -5.46 4.75
N LEU A 231 16.05 -6.64 5.20
CA LEU A 231 14.70 -6.86 5.73
C LEU A 231 14.44 -6.03 7.00
N GLN A 232 15.40 -5.95 7.92
CA GLN A 232 15.30 -5.07 9.09
C GLN A 232 15.09 -3.62 8.69
N THR A 233 15.89 -3.14 7.74
CA THR A 233 15.82 -1.76 7.24
C THR A 233 14.46 -1.47 6.61
N ILE A 234 13.96 -2.39 5.78
CA ILE A 234 12.62 -2.31 5.16
C ILE A 234 11.56 -2.22 6.26
N LEU A 235 11.58 -3.10 7.27
CA LEU A 235 10.58 -3.12 8.34
C LEU A 235 10.54 -1.81 9.14
N VAL A 236 11.70 -1.23 9.46
CA VAL A 236 11.79 0.06 10.15
C VAL A 236 11.21 1.18 9.29
N ARG A 237 11.61 1.22 8.00
CA ARG A 237 11.12 2.24 7.05
C ARG A 237 9.63 2.14 6.80
N LYS A 238 9.09 0.93 6.62
CA LYS A 238 7.65 0.69 6.50
C LYS A 238 6.90 1.22 7.73
N GLY A 239 7.40 0.93 8.93
CA GLY A 239 6.80 1.42 10.18
C GLY A 239 6.78 2.95 10.27
N ALA A 240 7.87 3.61 9.92
CA ALA A 240 7.95 5.07 9.93
C ALA A 240 7.08 5.72 8.84
N ALA A 241 7.11 5.18 7.62
CA ALA A 241 6.33 5.65 6.48
C ALA A 241 4.83 5.54 6.71
N ALA A 242 4.36 4.40 7.24
CA ALA A 242 2.94 4.22 7.57
C ALA A 242 2.44 5.24 8.59
N LYS A 243 3.22 5.47 9.67
CA LYS A 243 2.88 6.48 10.69
C LYS A 243 2.90 7.90 10.14
N ALA A 244 3.88 8.25 9.31
CA ALA A 244 3.97 9.57 8.69
C ALA A 244 2.81 9.80 7.71
N PHE A 245 2.52 8.83 6.85
CA PHE A 245 1.43 8.88 5.88
C PHE A 245 0.06 9.06 6.57
N LEU A 246 -0.26 8.21 7.56
CA LEU A 246 -1.53 8.29 8.29
C LEU A 246 -1.69 9.62 9.02
N ARG A 247 -0.63 10.14 9.65
CA ARG A 247 -0.66 11.46 10.30
C ARG A 247 -0.98 12.56 9.29
N ARG A 248 -0.34 12.56 8.12
CA ARG A 248 -0.57 13.57 7.08
C ARG A 248 -2.01 13.55 6.55
N ILE A 249 -2.53 12.37 6.20
CA ILE A 249 -3.88 12.29 5.63
C ILE A 249 -4.96 12.62 6.66
N ASN A 250 -4.78 12.21 7.93
CA ASN A 250 -5.73 12.56 8.98
C ASN A 250 -5.68 14.07 9.24
N TYR A 251 -4.48 14.64 9.36
CA TYR A 251 -4.32 16.08 9.55
C TYR A 251 -4.92 16.90 8.40
N ALA A 252 -4.71 16.48 7.15
CA ALA A 252 -5.24 17.18 5.97
C ALA A 252 -6.77 17.27 5.99
N PHE A 253 -7.47 16.23 6.46
CA PHE A 253 -8.92 16.28 6.63
C PHE A 253 -9.33 17.01 7.91
N ASP A 254 -8.77 16.63 9.07
CA ASP A 254 -9.17 17.15 10.37
C ASP A 254 -8.99 18.68 10.46
N PHE A 255 -7.95 19.22 9.82
CA PHE A 255 -7.68 20.65 9.78
C PHE A 255 -8.78 21.44 9.06
N GLN A 256 -9.40 20.87 8.01
CA GLN A 256 -10.34 21.57 7.12
C GLN A 256 -11.77 21.09 7.29
N LYS A 257 -11.99 20.11 8.17
CA LYS A 257 -13.27 19.41 8.31
C LYS A 257 -14.44 20.35 8.57
N LYS A 258 -14.24 21.35 9.43
CA LYS A 258 -15.29 22.34 9.76
C LYS A 258 -15.69 23.13 8.52
N ASP A 259 -14.71 23.70 7.83
CA ASP A 259 -14.92 24.52 6.63
C ASP A 259 -15.60 23.71 5.51
N ILE A 260 -15.16 22.46 5.30
CA ILE A 260 -15.78 21.53 4.34
C ILE A 260 -17.24 21.24 4.71
N ASP A 261 -17.49 20.89 5.98
CA ASP A 261 -18.82 20.52 6.47
C ASP A 261 -19.79 21.72 6.43
N GLU A 262 -19.33 22.93 6.75
CA GLU A 262 -20.11 24.17 6.69
C GLU A 262 -20.44 24.54 5.25
N TYR A 263 -19.45 24.59 4.37
CA TYR A 263 -19.63 24.90 2.95
C TYR A 263 -20.65 23.99 2.27
N TYR A 264 -20.52 22.68 2.45
CA TYR A 264 -21.43 21.73 1.81
C TYR A 264 -22.80 21.69 2.46
N ARG A 265 -22.94 22.05 3.73
CA ARG A 265 -24.25 22.20 4.38
C ARG A 265 -25.01 23.39 3.81
N GLU A 266 -24.37 24.55 3.69
CA GLU A 266 -24.98 25.75 3.10
C GLU A 266 -25.36 25.52 1.64
N ARG A 267 -24.49 24.85 0.89
CA ARG A 267 -24.75 24.53 -0.52
C ARG A 267 -25.88 23.52 -0.72
N LYS A 268 -26.04 22.56 0.20
CA LYS A 268 -27.20 21.65 0.20
C LYS A 268 -28.49 22.41 0.50
N LYS A 269 -28.48 23.27 1.52
CA LYS A 269 -29.64 24.07 1.91
C LYS A 269 -30.13 25.00 0.79
N THR A 270 -29.21 25.72 0.16
CA THR A 270 -29.53 26.59 -0.99
C THR A 270 -30.10 25.81 -2.17
N LEU A 271 -29.57 24.62 -2.47
CA LEU A 271 -30.12 23.77 -3.55
C LEU A 271 -31.51 23.20 -3.21
N GLU A 272 -31.76 22.87 -1.95
CA GLU A 272 -33.08 22.45 -1.47
C GLU A 272 -34.08 23.61 -1.55
N GLU A 273 -33.68 24.82 -1.19
CA GLU A 273 -34.49 26.04 -1.33
C GLU A 273 -34.83 26.33 -2.80
N THR A 274 -33.84 26.30 -3.71
CA THR A 274 -34.10 26.51 -5.14
C THR A 274 -35.00 25.43 -5.74
N ARG A 275 -34.86 24.17 -5.31
CA ARG A 275 -35.74 23.08 -5.78
C ARG A 275 -37.17 23.25 -5.27
N ALA A 276 -37.34 23.66 -4.02
CA ALA A 276 -38.67 23.94 -3.47
C ALA A 276 -39.33 25.14 -4.16
N GLU A 277 -38.55 26.15 -4.54
CA GLU A 277 -39.03 27.29 -5.34
C GLU A 277 -39.42 26.87 -6.77
N GLU A 278 -38.62 26.02 -7.43
CA GLU A 278 -38.94 25.45 -8.75
C GLU A 278 -40.20 24.57 -8.71
N GLU A 279 -40.33 23.69 -7.71
CA GLU A 279 -41.53 22.85 -7.52
C GLU A 279 -42.77 23.69 -7.17
N ALA A 280 -42.63 24.77 -6.41
CA ALA A 280 -43.71 25.69 -6.11
C ALA A 280 -44.13 26.53 -7.33
N ALA A 281 -43.19 26.85 -8.22
CA ALA A 281 -43.46 27.57 -9.46
C ALA A 281 -44.11 26.67 -10.53
N GLU A 282 -43.73 25.39 -10.63
CA GLU A 282 -44.39 24.40 -11.50
C GLU A 282 -45.80 24.02 -11.00
N GLY A 283 -46.08 24.20 -9.70
CA GLY A 283 -47.40 23.99 -9.10
C GLY A 283 -48.33 25.20 -9.11
N ALA A 284 -47.89 26.36 -9.62
CA ALA A 284 -48.75 27.53 -9.76
C ALA A 284 -49.73 27.28 -10.93
N PRO A 285 -51.05 27.44 -10.74
CA PRO A 285 -51.99 27.31 -11.86
C PRO A 285 -51.60 28.34 -12.93
N GLU A 286 -51.45 27.88 -14.17
CA GLU A 286 -51.46 28.78 -15.32
C GLU A 286 -52.79 29.53 -15.25
N ASP A 287 -52.75 30.82 -14.91
CA ASP A 287 -53.89 31.71 -15.05
C ASP A 287 -54.24 31.74 -16.54
N GLU A 288 -55.24 30.95 -16.93
CA GLU A 288 -55.84 30.98 -18.28
C GLU A 288 -56.47 32.37 -18.47
N GLU A 289 -55.80 33.23 -19.27
CA GLU A 289 -56.41 34.41 -19.91
C GLU A 289 -57.35 34.02 -21.06
#